data_AF-A0A9W6QN97-F1
#
_entry.id   AF-A0A9W6QN97-F1
#
_cell.length_a   1.000
_cell.length_b   1.000
_cell.length_c   1.000
_cell.angle_alpha   90.00
_cell.angle_beta   90.00
_cell.angle_gamma   90.00
#
_symmetry.space_group_name_H-M   'P 1'
#
loop_
_entity.id
_entity.type
_entity.pdbx_description
1 polymer ?
#
loop_
_entity_poly.entity_id
_entity_poly.type
_entity_poly.pdbx_seq_one_letter_code
_entity_poly.pdbx_strand_id
1 'polypeptide(L)'
;MPVTSTPGVPVSVPDHPPSALTEHADCLACADTRSWLLAHDRAEATPAREWDTTTFGLGWLFRYFRWGPTRWPFAWCDVPTAEHLDCGVLACVAGMVLAARGLRVERVQLVERAAVEETVLWRGRWLAAGCRPDWILSDREVYHEVLLVHADTGPVLFDPTELRQVGQGRDRPLWMRQWAR
;
A
#
# COMPACT_ATOMS: atom_id res chain seq x y z
N MET A 1 -0.05 -16.84 -36.50
CA MET A 1 -0.69 -15.52 -36.41
C MET A 1 -0.20 -14.87 -35.12
N PRO A 2 0.64 -13.82 -35.15
CA PRO A 2 0.99 -13.13 -33.92
C PRO A 2 -0.20 -12.26 -33.51
N VAL A 3 -0.75 -12.53 -32.32
CA VAL A 3 -1.72 -11.63 -31.68
C VAL A 3 -0.91 -10.43 -31.19
N THR A 4 -1.02 -9.32 -31.92
CA THR A 4 -0.58 -8.01 -31.44
C THR A 4 -1.50 -7.60 -30.31
N SER A 5 -1.10 -7.87 -29.06
CA SER A 5 -1.72 -7.25 -27.90
C SER A 5 -1.36 -5.76 -27.90
N THR A 6 -2.38 -4.91 -27.88
CA THR A 6 -2.24 -3.47 -27.71
C THR A 6 -1.39 -3.20 -26.45
N PRO A 7 -0.31 -2.40 -26.52
CA PRO A 7 0.44 -2.06 -25.32
C PRO A 7 -0.44 -1.11 -24.50
N GLY A 8 -1.03 -1.58 -23.39
CA GLY A 8 -1.61 -0.66 -22.41
C GLY A 8 -2.74 -1.15 -21.52
N VAL A 9 -3.31 -2.35 -21.72
CA VAL A 9 -4.35 -2.86 -20.80
C VAL A 9 -3.84 -4.17 -20.18
N PRO A 10 -3.77 -4.25 -18.83
CA PRO A 10 -3.42 -5.49 -18.13
C PRO A 10 -4.28 -6.67 -18.55
N VAL A 11 -3.73 -7.88 -18.42
CA VAL A 11 -4.47 -9.13 -18.71
C VAL A 11 -5.68 -9.29 -17.80
N SER A 12 -5.59 -8.78 -16.57
CA SER A 12 -6.68 -8.70 -15.62
C SER A 12 -6.53 -7.42 -14.79
N VAL A 13 -7.65 -6.84 -14.36
CA VAL A 13 -7.67 -5.73 -13.42
C VAL A 13 -8.54 -6.11 -12.23
N PRO A 14 -8.21 -5.66 -11.01
CA PRO A 14 -9.06 -5.88 -9.85
C PRO A 14 -10.46 -5.28 -10.06
N ASP A 15 -11.49 -6.05 -9.70
CA ASP A 15 -12.89 -5.63 -9.69
C ASP A 15 -13.40 -5.28 -8.28
N HIS A 16 -12.62 -5.59 -7.24
CA HIS A 16 -12.92 -5.30 -5.85
C HIS A 16 -12.36 -3.94 -5.38
N PRO A 17 -12.93 -3.35 -4.31
CA PRO A 17 -12.38 -2.15 -3.70
C PRO A 17 -10.97 -2.36 -3.13
N PRO A 18 -10.23 -1.28 -2.83
CA PRO A 18 -8.95 -1.35 -2.14
C PRO A 18 -9.08 -2.11 -0.83
N SER A 19 -7.99 -2.75 -0.41
CA SER A 19 -7.96 -3.50 0.83
C SER A 19 -8.36 -2.59 2.01
N ALA A 20 -9.13 -3.16 2.93
CA ALA A 20 -9.60 -2.48 4.13
C ALA A 20 -9.35 -3.36 5.36
N LEU A 21 -8.71 -2.79 6.38
CA LEU A 21 -8.54 -3.47 7.66
C LEU A 21 -9.88 -3.61 8.36
N THR A 22 -10.16 -4.80 8.88
CA THR A 22 -11.36 -5.08 9.63
C THR A 22 -11.25 -4.57 11.07
N GLU A 23 -12.40 -4.35 11.70
CA GLU A 23 -12.52 -3.98 13.10
C GLU A 23 -13.43 -5.00 13.78
N HIS A 24 -12.94 -5.63 14.83
CA HIS A 24 -13.74 -6.53 15.66
C HIS A 24 -14.68 -5.69 16.53
N ALA A 25 -15.94 -6.11 16.67
CA ALA A 25 -16.89 -5.48 17.56
C ALA A 25 -16.37 -5.50 19.01
N ASP A 26 -16.51 -4.38 19.72
CA ASP A 26 -16.13 -4.20 21.13
C ASP A 26 -14.68 -4.57 21.46
N CYS A 27 -13.78 -4.48 20.47
CA CYS A 27 -12.36 -4.82 20.63
C CYS A 27 -11.51 -3.58 20.94
N LEU A 28 -11.16 -3.41 22.22
CA LEU A 28 -10.27 -2.31 22.65
C LEU A 28 -8.93 -2.32 21.90
N ALA A 29 -8.35 -3.50 21.62
CA ALA A 29 -7.08 -3.59 20.88
C ALA A 29 -7.17 -3.02 19.45
N CYS A 30 -8.33 -3.13 18.78
CA CYS A 30 -8.53 -2.51 17.47
C CYS A 30 -8.50 -0.97 17.57
N ALA A 31 -9.15 -0.41 18.59
CA ALA A 31 -9.16 1.03 18.84
C ALA A 31 -7.77 1.54 19.28
N ASP A 32 -7.13 0.84 20.22
CA ASP A 32 -5.84 1.20 20.78
C ASP A 32 -4.72 1.17 19.74
N THR A 33 -4.79 0.26 18.78
CA THR A 33 -3.81 0.22 17.68
C THR A 33 -3.77 1.52 16.90
N ARG A 34 -4.93 2.11 16.58
CA ARG A 34 -4.98 3.39 15.85
C ARG A 34 -4.35 4.50 16.69
N SER A 35 -4.70 4.56 17.97
CA SER A 35 -4.13 5.52 18.92
C SER A 35 -2.61 5.35 19.04
N TRP A 36 -2.12 4.12 19.10
CA TRP A 36 -0.70 3.77 19.14
C TRP A 36 0.03 4.25 17.88
N LEU A 37 -0.48 3.94 16.69
CA LEU A 37 0.08 4.41 15.41
C LEU A 37 0.17 5.95 15.35
N LEU A 38 -0.88 6.65 15.77
CA LEU A 38 -0.91 8.11 15.79
C LEU A 38 0.02 8.72 16.85
N ALA A 39 0.19 8.06 17.99
CA ALA A 39 1.13 8.48 19.01
C ALA A 39 2.58 8.34 18.52
N HIS A 40 2.91 7.22 17.89
CA HIS A 40 4.21 7.02 17.24
C HIS A 40 4.45 8.04 16.14
N ASP A 41 3.45 8.28 15.28
CA ASP A 41 3.58 9.27 14.23
C ASP A 41 3.92 10.68 14.77
N ARG A 42 3.29 11.09 15.88
CA ARG A 42 3.59 12.36 16.54
C ARG A 42 4.96 12.39 17.19
N ALA A 43 5.40 11.27 17.80
CA ALA A 43 6.72 11.16 18.39
C ALA A 43 7.85 11.29 17.35
N GLU A 44 7.57 10.86 16.12
CA GLU A 44 8.49 10.93 14.98
C GLU A 44 8.40 12.24 14.19
N ALA A 45 7.57 13.19 14.64
CA ALA A 45 7.40 14.45 13.95
C ALA A 45 8.71 15.26 13.99
N THR A 46 9.20 15.63 12.81
CA THR A 46 10.29 16.59 12.63
C THR A 46 9.76 17.83 11.92
N PRO A 47 10.37 19.01 12.09
CA PRO A 47 9.96 20.21 11.35
C PRO A 47 10.02 20.03 9.82
N ALA A 48 10.95 19.21 9.32
CA ALA A 48 11.10 18.94 7.89
C ALA A 48 9.92 18.14 7.30
N ARG A 49 9.21 17.36 8.12
CA ARG A 49 8.10 16.50 7.70
C ARG A 49 6.95 17.26 7.03
N GLU A 50 6.71 18.50 7.44
CA GLU A 50 5.62 19.33 6.90
C GLU A 50 5.74 19.57 5.39
N TRP A 51 6.98 19.58 4.89
CA TRP A 51 7.30 19.91 3.50
C TRP A 51 7.78 18.69 2.71
N ASP A 52 7.94 17.54 3.38
CA ASP A 52 8.42 16.31 2.76
C ASP A 52 7.29 15.60 2.00
N THR A 53 7.20 15.88 0.70
CA THR A 53 6.29 15.18 -0.21
C THR A 53 6.91 13.94 -0.85
N THR A 54 8.13 13.56 -0.45
CA THR A 54 8.82 12.38 -0.99
C THR A 54 8.50 11.14 -0.17
N THR A 55 8.64 11.22 1.15
CA THR A 55 8.37 10.09 2.07
C THR A 55 7.20 10.35 3.01
N PHE A 56 6.70 11.60 3.06
CA PHE A 56 5.73 12.07 4.06
C PHE A 56 6.17 11.78 5.49
N GLY A 57 7.48 11.67 5.76
CA GLY A 57 8.02 11.27 7.06
C GLY A 57 7.44 9.96 7.61
N LEU A 58 7.06 9.01 6.75
CA LEU A 58 6.52 7.71 7.16
C LEU A 58 7.59 6.61 7.29
N GLY A 59 8.87 6.97 7.15
CA GLY A 59 9.99 6.04 7.27
C GLY A 59 10.07 5.30 8.60
N TRP A 60 9.46 5.85 9.65
CA TRP A 60 9.40 5.20 10.96
C TRP A 60 8.64 3.86 10.94
N LEU A 61 7.66 3.68 10.04
CA LEU A 61 6.91 2.43 9.91
C LEU A 61 7.85 1.24 9.64
N PHE A 62 8.91 1.47 8.87
CA PHE A 62 9.87 0.43 8.46
C PHE A 62 10.88 0.04 9.54
N ARG A 63 10.85 0.71 10.69
CA ARG A 63 11.56 0.23 11.89
C ARG A 63 10.78 -0.86 12.63
N TYR A 64 9.48 -0.98 12.35
CA TYR A 64 8.59 -1.97 12.97
C TYR A 64 8.16 -3.05 11.97
N PHE A 65 7.96 -2.67 10.71
CA PHE A 65 7.34 -3.53 9.71
C PHE A 65 8.26 -3.76 8.52
N ARG A 66 8.24 -4.99 7.99
CA ARG A 66 8.84 -5.34 6.72
C ARG A 66 7.76 -5.55 5.68
N TRP A 67 8.06 -5.28 4.42
CA TRP A 67 7.15 -5.69 3.35
C TRP A 67 7.13 -7.21 3.19
N GLY A 68 5.94 -7.80 3.14
CA GLY A 68 5.81 -9.25 2.98
C GLY A 68 4.37 -9.76 3.05
N PRO A 69 4.21 -11.09 3.14
CA PRO A 69 2.89 -11.72 3.13
C PRO A 69 2.04 -11.33 4.34
N THR A 70 0.80 -10.94 4.07
CA THR A 70 -0.25 -10.75 5.08
C THR A 70 -1.39 -11.72 4.83
N ARG A 71 -1.96 -12.28 5.90
CA ARG A 71 -3.15 -13.13 5.83
C ARG A 71 -4.39 -12.27 5.92
N TRP A 72 -5.30 -12.43 4.97
CA TRP A 72 -6.58 -11.72 4.93
C TRP A 72 -7.75 -12.64 5.34
N PRO A 73 -8.79 -12.12 6.03
CA PRO A 73 -8.96 -10.74 6.50
C PRO A 73 -7.93 -10.35 7.58
N PHE A 74 -7.51 -9.09 7.58
CA PHE A 74 -6.52 -8.54 8.51
C PHE A 74 -7.16 -7.43 9.35
N ALA A 75 -7.13 -7.56 10.67
CA ALA A 75 -7.77 -6.62 11.58
C ALA A 75 -6.79 -5.58 12.11
N TRP A 76 -7.31 -4.43 12.58
CA TRP A 76 -6.46 -3.41 13.21
C TRP A 76 -5.64 -3.97 14.38
N CYS A 77 -6.21 -4.81 15.23
CA CYS A 77 -5.49 -5.40 16.36
C CYS A 77 -4.32 -6.33 15.97
N ASP A 78 -4.20 -6.73 14.71
CA ASP A 78 -3.10 -7.57 14.23
C ASP A 78 -1.84 -6.76 13.90
N VAL A 79 -1.98 -5.44 13.66
CA VAL A 79 -0.86 -4.58 13.25
C VAL A 79 0.28 -4.56 14.28
N PRO A 80 0.05 -4.37 15.60
CA PRO A 80 1.16 -4.18 16.54
C PRO A 80 2.09 -5.39 16.68
N THR A 81 1.60 -6.59 16.35
CA THR A 81 2.34 -7.86 16.48
C THR A 81 2.80 -8.42 15.13
N ALA A 82 2.44 -7.76 14.02
CA ALA A 82 2.84 -8.18 12.70
C ALA A 82 4.30 -7.81 12.42
N GLU A 83 5.08 -8.79 11.95
CA GLU A 83 6.42 -8.52 11.39
C GLU A 83 6.33 -8.01 9.94
N HIS A 84 5.35 -8.53 9.19
CA HIS A 84 5.18 -8.27 7.77
C HIS A 84 3.84 -7.62 7.45
N LEU A 85 3.88 -6.57 6.64
CA LEU A 85 2.70 -5.90 6.10
C LEU A 85 2.80 -5.86 4.57
N ASP A 86 1.72 -6.24 3.88
CA ASP A 86 1.62 -6.06 2.43
C ASP A 86 1.25 -4.61 2.06
N CYS A 87 1.21 -4.32 0.75
CA CYS A 87 0.89 -2.99 0.25
C CYS A 87 -0.52 -2.52 0.64
N GLY A 88 -1.49 -3.44 0.74
CA GLY A 88 -2.86 -3.14 1.15
C GLY A 88 -2.93 -2.64 2.58
N VAL A 89 -2.23 -3.31 3.51
CA VAL A 89 -2.13 -2.87 4.91
C VAL A 89 -1.31 -1.60 5.04
N LEU A 90 -0.14 -1.50 4.39
CA LEU A 90 0.71 -0.32 4.47
C LEU A 90 -0.02 0.93 3.98
N ALA A 91 -0.75 0.85 2.87
CA ALA A 91 -1.57 1.95 2.42
C ALA A 91 -2.72 2.26 3.39
N CYS A 92 -3.24 1.29 4.16
CA CYS A 92 -4.31 1.55 5.14
C CYS A 92 -3.78 2.33 6.33
N VAL A 93 -2.65 1.88 6.87
CA VAL A 93 -1.96 2.52 7.97
C VAL A 93 -1.50 3.92 7.56
N ALA A 94 -0.78 4.04 6.44
CA ALA A 94 -0.30 5.33 5.95
C ALA A 94 -1.45 6.30 5.65
N GLY A 95 -2.52 5.83 4.99
CA GLY A 95 -3.68 6.68 4.68
C GLY A 95 -4.38 7.20 5.93
N MET A 96 -4.52 6.37 6.97
CA MET A 96 -5.08 6.78 8.26
C MET A 96 -4.19 7.80 8.96
N VAL A 97 -2.88 7.57 9.00
CA VAL A 97 -1.91 8.48 9.62
C VAL A 97 -1.91 9.84 8.92
N LEU A 98 -1.80 9.87 7.59
CA LEU A 98 -1.79 11.11 6.82
C LEU A 98 -3.12 11.88 6.91
N ALA A 99 -4.25 11.17 6.90
CA ALA A 99 -5.55 11.80 7.13
C ALA A 99 -5.66 12.43 8.53
N ALA A 100 -5.10 11.79 9.56
CA ALA A 100 -5.06 12.34 10.91
C ALA A 100 -4.14 13.57 11.05
N ARG A 101 -3.23 13.80 10.08
CA ARG A 101 -2.46 15.04 9.94
C ARG A 101 -3.22 16.15 9.19
N GLY A 102 -4.45 15.90 8.76
CA GLY A 102 -5.28 16.86 8.02
C GLY A 102 -5.09 16.82 6.49
N LEU A 103 -4.28 15.88 5.96
CA LEU A 103 -4.13 15.73 4.52
C LEU A 103 -5.35 15.01 3.92
N ARG A 104 -5.79 15.45 2.75
CA ARG A 104 -6.75 14.68 1.96
C ARG A 104 -6.00 13.53 1.28
N VAL A 105 -6.48 12.31 1.50
CA VAL A 105 -5.87 11.08 0.97
C VAL A 105 -6.92 10.18 0.35
N GLU A 106 -6.63 9.68 -0.84
CA GLU A 106 -7.49 8.74 -1.57
C GLU A 106 -6.75 7.43 -1.82
N ARG A 107 -7.49 6.33 -1.83
CA ARG A 107 -6.94 5.00 -2.13
C ARG A 107 -6.88 4.79 -3.63
N VAL A 108 -5.73 4.34 -4.11
CA VAL A 108 -5.51 4.07 -5.52
C VAL A 108 -5.00 2.65 -5.70
N GLN A 109 -5.61 1.95 -6.64
CA GLN A 109 -5.16 0.64 -7.09
C GLN A 109 -4.39 0.81 -8.40
N LEU A 110 -3.25 0.15 -8.51
CA LEU A 110 -2.40 0.13 -9.69
C LEU A 110 -2.24 -1.29 -10.22
N VAL A 111 -1.98 -1.40 -11.52
CA VAL A 111 -1.29 -2.56 -12.08
C VAL A 111 0.08 -2.12 -12.57
N GLU A 112 1.11 -2.78 -12.08
CA GLU A 112 2.51 -2.47 -12.35
C GLU A 112 3.20 -3.58 -13.13
N ARG A 113 4.29 -3.22 -13.79
CA ARG A 113 5.18 -4.20 -14.43
C ARG A 113 6.11 -4.77 -13.38
N ALA A 114 6.27 -6.08 -13.37
CA ALA A 114 7.24 -6.78 -12.55
C ALA A 114 8.17 -7.64 -13.43
N ALA A 115 9.39 -7.89 -12.97
CA ALA A 115 10.25 -8.88 -13.60
C ALA A 115 9.71 -10.30 -13.33
N VAL A 116 9.97 -11.23 -14.25
CA VAL A 116 9.52 -12.63 -14.10
C VAL A 116 10.14 -13.27 -12.86
N GLU A 117 11.40 -12.95 -12.61
CA GLU A 117 12.16 -13.44 -11.47
C GLU A 117 11.56 -12.94 -10.14
N GLU A 118 11.09 -11.70 -10.10
CA GLU A 118 10.43 -11.10 -8.94
C GLU A 118 9.10 -11.77 -8.66
N THR A 119 8.24 -11.95 -9.68
CA THR A 119 6.93 -12.59 -9.48
C THR A 119 7.07 -14.05 -9.03
N VAL A 120 8.06 -14.79 -9.55
CA VAL A 120 8.37 -16.16 -9.09
C VAL A 120 8.81 -16.15 -7.61
N LEU A 121 9.72 -15.25 -7.24
CA LEU A 121 10.21 -15.12 -5.87
C LEU A 121 9.08 -14.76 -4.90
N TRP A 122 8.26 -13.77 -5.24
CA TRP A 122 7.14 -13.31 -4.42
C TRP A 122 6.06 -14.39 -4.30
N ARG A 123 5.72 -15.08 -5.38
CA ARG A 123 4.78 -16.21 -5.36
C ARG A 123 5.24 -17.30 -4.40
N GLY A 124 6.53 -17.67 -4.47
CA GLY A 124 7.13 -18.62 -3.53
C GLY A 124 7.04 -18.15 -2.07
N ARG A 125 7.38 -16.88 -1.80
CA ARG A 125 7.32 -16.28 -0.46
C ARG A 125 5.91 -16.29 0.12
N TRP A 126 4.90 -15.91 -0.66
CA TRP A 126 3.50 -15.87 -0.21
C TRP A 126 2.97 -17.28 0.08
N LEU A 127 3.20 -18.23 -0.82
CA LEU A 127 2.77 -19.62 -0.64
C LEU A 127 3.44 -20.28 0.57
N ALA A 128 4.73 -20.03 0.80
CA ALA A 128 5.45 -20.54 1.98
C ALA A 128 4.87 -20.00 3.30
N ALA A 129 4.30 -18.79 3.30
CA ALA A 129 3.61 -18.21 4.45
C ALA A 129 2.14 -18.69 4.60
N GLY A 130 1.66 -19.53 3.67
CA GLY A 130 0.25 -19.95 3.60
C GLY A 130 -0.69 -18.83 3.15
N CYS A 131 -0.17 -17.81 2.46
CA CYS A 131 -0.94 -16.70 1.90
C CYS A 131 -1.20 -16.91 0.41
N ARG A 132 -2.33 -16.40 -0.07
CA ARG A 132 -2.68 -16.44 -1.50
C ARG A 132 -1.92 -15.33 -2.24
N PRO A 133 -1.20 -15.63 -3.33
CA PRO A 133 -0.49 -14.63 -4.13
C PRO A 133 -1.38 -14.01 -5.22
N ASP A 134 -2.68 -13.81 -4.94
CA ASP A 134 -3.67 -13.40 -5.95
C ASP A 134 -3.43 -11.98 -6.51
N TRP A 135 -2.60 -11.19 -5.82
CA TRP A 135 -2.10 -9.89 -6.30
C TRP A 135 -1.09 -10.03 -7.44
N ILE A 136 -0.54 -11.22 -7.69
CA ILE A 136 0.33 -11.50 -8.85
C ILE A 136 -0.58 -11.93 -10.01
N LEU A 137 -0.89 -10.98 -10.88
CA LEU A 137 -1.88 -11.11 -11.96
C LEU A 137 -1.36 -11.97 -13.13
N SER A 138 -0.06 -11.88 -13.40
CA SER A 138 0.66 -12.72 -14.35
C SER A 138 2.15 -12.80 -13.98
N ASP A 139 2.98 -13.43 -14.79
CA ASP A 139 4.44 -13.46 -14.56
C ASP A 139 5.11 -12.09 -14.79
N ARG A 140 4.38 -11.07 -15.25
CA ARG A 140 4.93 -9.72 -15.52
C ARG A 140 4.09 -8.57 -14.98
N GLU A 141 2.96 -8.87 -14.35
CA GLU A 141 1.97 -7.88 -13.93
C GLU A 141 1.55 -8.16 -12.50
N VAL A 142 1.56 -7.12 -11.68
CA VAL A 142 1.17 -7.20 -10.28
C VAL A 142 0.17 -6.10 -9.93
N TYR A 143 -0.78 -6.45 -9.09
CA TYR A 143 -1.64 -5.52 -8.39
C TYR A 143 -0.87 -4.84 -7.27
N HIS A 144 -1.05 -3.52 -7.14
CA HIS A 144 -0.42 -2.74 -6.07
C HIS A 144 -1.37 -1.69 -5.52
N GLU A 145 -1.23 -1.35 -4.25
CA GLU A 145 -2.05 -0.33 -3.58
C GLU A 145 -1.21 0.84 -3.09
N VAL A 146 -1.61 2.03 -3.51
CA VAL A 146 -0.92 3.30 -3.22
C VAL A 146 -1.92 4.37 -2.77
N LEU A 147 -1.40 5.55 -2.46
CA LEU A 147 -2.18 6.69 -2.01
C LEU A 147 -2.10 7.84 -3.01
N LEU A 148 -3.20 8.54 -3.25
CA LEU A 148 -3.17 9.88 -3.81
C LEU A 148 -3.28 10.89 -2.66
N VAL A 149 -2.18 11.57 -2.36
CA VAL A 149 -2.08 12.55 -1.27
C VAL A 149 -2.15 13.95 -1.86
N HIS A 150 -3.10 14.75 -1.42
CA HIS A 150 -3.23 16.15 -1.85
C HIS A 150 -2.36 17.03 -0.95
N ALA A 151 -1.12 17.28 -1.36
CA ALA A 151 -0.18 18.17 -0.68
C ALA A 151 -0.28 19.61 -1.24
N ASP A 152 0.34 20.57 -0.57
CA ASP A 152 0.33 21.99 -0.98
C ASP A 152 0.96 22.22 -2.36
N THR A 153 1.94 21.40 -2.73
CA THR A 153 2.58 21.43 -4.06
C THR A 153 1.75 20.76 -5.15
N GLY A 154 0.64 20.11 -4.78
CA GLY A 154 -0.26 19.38 -5.67
C GLY A 154 -0.46 17.92 -5.27
N PRO A 155 -1.29 17.18 -6.03
CA PRO A 155 -1.55 15.77 -5.78
C PRO A 155 -0.31 14.91 -6.09
N VAL A 156 0.07 14.06 -5.14
CA VAL A 156 1.20 13.13 -5.21
C VAL A 156 0.69 11.70 -5.13
N LEU A 157 1.05 10.89 -6.13
CA LEU A 157 0.83 9.44 -6.09
C LEU A 157 1.97 8.82 -5.28
N PHE A 158 1.68 8.42 -4.05
CA PHE A 158 2.65 7.99 -3.05
C PHE A 158 2.51 6.50 -2.76
N ASP A 159 3.61 5.76 -2.91
CA ASP A 159 3.70 4.36 -2.55
C ASP A 159 4.27 4.22 -1.12
N PRO A 160 3.45 3.79 -0.14
CA PRO A 160 3.89 3.59 1.22
C PRO A 160 4.72 2.32 1.40
N THR A 161 4.77 1.41 0.42
CA THR A 161 5.63 0.21 0.42
C THR A 161 7.08 0.56 0.16
N GLU A 162 7.31 1.49 -0.76
CA GLU A 162 8.65 1.92 -1.20
C GLU A 162 9.06 3.30 -0.65
N LEU A 163 8.17 3.97 0.10
CA LEU A 163 8.35 5.34 0.63
C LEU A 163 8.74 6.36 -0.44
N ARG A 164 8.04 6.34 -1.58
CA ARG A 164 8.39 7.21 -2.70
C ARG A 164 7.16 7.63 -3.50
N GLN A 165 7.34 8.68 -4.29
CA GLN A 165 6.40 9.02 -5.35
C GLN A 165 6.51 8.02 -6.50
N VAL A 166 5.37 7.63 -7.07
CA VAL A 166 5.26 6.72 -8.23
C VAL A 166 4.44 7.36 -9.36
N GLY A 167 4.30 6.68 -10.50
CA GLY A 167 3.50 7.15 -11.63
C GLY A 167 4.25 7.96 -12.69
N GLN A 168 5.59 8.01 -12.64
CA GLN A 168 6.44 8.69 -13.62
C GLN A 168 7.47 7.74 -14.23
N GLY A 169 7.89 8.03 -15.48
CA GLY A 169 8.97 7.30 -16.14
C GLY A 169 8.72 5.79 -16.22
N ARG A 170 9.63 4.99 -15.63
CA ARG A 170 9.53 3.53 -15.58
C ARG A 170 8.48 3.02 -14.61
N ASP A 171 8.06 3.84 -13.65
CA ASP A 171 7.02 3.53 -12.65
C ASP A 171 5.62 3.96 -13.11
N ARG A 172 5.44 4.25 -14.39
CA ARG A 172 4.11 4.56 -14.93
C ARG A 172 3.27 3.28 -14.90
N PRO A 173 2.14 3.25 -14.17
CA PRO A 173 1.32 2.06 -14.07
C PRO A 173 0.71 1.72 -15.43
N LEU A 174 0.50 0.42 -15.65
CA LEU A 174 -0.26 -0.09 -16.81
C LEU A 174 -1.73 0.32 -16.71
N TRP A 175 -2.24 0.40 -15.49
CA TRP A 175 -3.62 0.75 -15.18
C TRP A 175 -3.70 1.36 -13.79
N MET A 176 -4.66 2.27 -13.59
CA MET A 176 -4.95 2.84 -12.28
C MET A 176 -6.45 3.06 -12.08
N ARG A 177 -6.92 2.89 -10.84
CA ARG A 177 -8.27 3.27 -10.40
C ARG A 177 -8.20 4.00 -9.07
N GLN A 178 -8.78 5.19 -9.06
CA GLN A 178 -9.01 5.98 -7.84
C GLN A 178 -10.37 5.61 -7.26
N TRP A 179 -10.44 5.46 -5.95
CA TRP A 179 -11.69 5.24 -5.23
C TRP A 179 -12.03 6.48 -4.44
N ALA A 180 -13.03 7.23 -4.92
CA ALA A 180 -13.65 8.29 -4.14
C ALA A 180 -14.40 7.66 -2.96
N ARG A 181 -14.21 8.21 -1.76
CA ARG A 181 -15.04 7.89 -0.59
C ARG A 181 -16.36 8.66 -0.66
#